data_AF-A0A7X0FGI8-F1
#
_entry.id   AF-A0A7X0FGI8-F1
#
_cell.length_a   1.000
_cell.length_b   1.000
_cell.length_c   1.000
_cell.angle_alpha   90.00
_cell.angle_beta   90.00
_cell.angle_gamma   90.00
#
_symmetry.space_group_name_H-M   'P 1'
#
loop_
_entity.id
_entity.type
_entity.pdbx_description
1 polymer ?
#
loop_
_entity_poly.entity_id
_entity_poly.type
_entity_poly.pdbx_seq_one_letter_code
_entity_poly.pdbx_strand_id
1 'polypeptide(L)'
;MNPGMLVGFVALGVSASSPAAPPQAGIADAVIQHLDLTSFPNSVGPRRLPGKTTFADYGFVDVTKTADGARLLQTDKGWMMRFEVLSADATSVRLCFHDTGLARPGETRAPSYNATSALLVSKSSHGNWTARQVSAGFADCKNDPVDA
;
A
#
# COMPACT_ATOMS: atom_id res chain seq x y z
N MET A 1 57.18 33.83 -33.05
CA MET A 1 56.81 32.43 -33.32
C MET A 1 55.75 32.03 -32.31
N ASN A 2 54.53 31.76 -32.80
CA ASN A 2 53.36 31.20 -32.07
C ASN A 2 53.62 29.70 -31.73
N PRO A 3 52.73 28.99 -30.99
CA PRO A 3 51.92 29.32 -29.80
C PRO A 3 52.15 28.25 -28.68
N GLY A 4 51.87 28.47 -27.39
CA GLY A 4 50.53 28.46 -26.78
C GLY A 4 50.01 27.03 -26.53
N MET A 5 50.30 26.47 -25.35
CA MET A 5 49.82 25.17 -24.88
C MET A 5 48.66 25.40 -23.89
N LEU A 6 47.44 24.98 -24.24
CA LEU A 6 46.28 24.96 -23.36
C LEU A 6 45.71 23.54 -23.33
N VAL A 7 45.92 22.87 -22.21
CA VAL A 7 45.33 21.56 -21.90
C VAL A 7 43.96 21.84 -21.26
N GLY A 8 42.89 21.63 -22.02
CA GLY A 8 41.51 21.73 -21.53
C GLY A 8 41.06 20.40 -20.94
N PHE A 9 40.91 20.32 -19.62
CA PHE A 9 40.18 19.23 -18.95
C PHE A 9 38.69 19.57 -18.95
N VAL A 10 37.90 18.84 -19.75
CA VAL A 10 36.43 18.87 -19.68
C VAL A 10 36.01 17.90 -18.57
N ALA A 11 35.56 18.44 -17.44
CA ALA A 11 34.95 17.64 -16.38
C ALA A 11 33.52 17.25 -16.79
N LEU A 12 33.33 15.99 -17.14
CA LEU A 12 32.00 15.38 -17.32
C LEU A 12 31.34 15.24 -15.94
N GLY A 13 30.34 16.08 -15.67
CA GLY A 13 29.49 15.96 -14.49
C GLY A 13 28.61 14.73 -14.59
N VAL A 14 28.91 13.70 -13.79
CA VAL A 14 28.05 12.52 -13.62
C VAL A 14 26.88 12.91 -12.72
N SER A 15 25.68 13.04 -13.29
CA SER A 15 24.46 13.15 -12.49
C SER A 15 24.19 11.83 -11.78
N ALA A 16 24.59 11.75 -10.51
CA ALA A 16 24.24 10.63 -9.64
C ALA A 16 22.72 10.62 -9.43
N SER A 17 22.04 9.68 -10.08
CA SER A 17 20.65 9.36 -9.76
C SER A 17 20.64 8.71 -8.38
N SER A 18 20.08 9.39 -7.38
CA SER A 18 19.95 8.81 -6.05
C SER A 18 19.10 7.53 -6.13
N PRO A 19 19.54 6.41 -5.54
CA PRO A 19 18.68 5.24 -5.40
C PRO A 19 17.48 5.63 -4.54
N ALA A 20 16.29 5.17 -4.96
CA ALA A 20 15.09 5.28 -4.14
C ALA A 20 15.38 4.65 -2.76
N ALA A 21 15.11 5.39 -1.68
CA ALA A 21 15.31 4.88 -0.34
C ALA A 21 14.50 3.59 -0.13
N PRO A 22 15.05 2.57 0.55
CA PRO A 22 14.30 1.37 0.87
C PRO A 22 13.00 1.72 1.62
N PRO A 23 11.94 0.89 1.51
CA PRO A 23 10.73 1.07 2.30
C PRO A 23 11.11 1.27 3.76
N GLN A 24 10.73 2.40 4.33
CA GLN A 24 11.16 2.79 5.68
C GLN A 24 10.72 1.71 6.68
N ALA A 25 11.68 1.24 7.49
CA ALA A 25 11.41 0.23 8.51
C ALA A 25 10.19 0.64 9.36
N GLY A 26 9.21 -0.27 9.49
CA GLY A 26 8.00 -0.06 10.30
C GLY A 26 6.78 0.51 9.58
N ILE A 27 6.84 0.87 8.28
CA ILE A 27 5.65 1.35 7.55
C ILE A 27 4.57 0.26 7.48
N ALA A 28 4.92 -0.99 7.18
CA ALA A 28 3.95 -2.08 7.14
C ALA A 28 3.26 -2.27 8.49
N ASP A 29 4.01 -2.17 9.60
CA ASP A 29 3.45 -2.21 10.96
C ASP A 29 2.47 -1.07 11.21
N ALA A 30 2.84 0.16 10.83
CA ALA A 30 1.96 1.31 10.99
C ALA A 30 0.67 1.17 10.17
N VAL A 31 0.74 0.64 8.94
CA VAL A 31 -0.45 0.37 8.11
C VAL A 31 -1.34 -0.68 8.79
N ILE A 32 -0.77 -1.78 9.29
CA ILE A 32 -1.54 -2.83 9.99
C ILE A 32 -2.25 -2.28 11.24
N GLN A 33 -1.58 -1.40 11.99
CA GLN A 33 -2.08 -0.93 13.28
C GLN A 33 -3.03 0.27 13.16
N HIS A 34 -2.86 1.11 12.14
CA HIS A 34 -3.48 2.42 12.13
C HIS A 34 -4.28 2.75 10.87
N LEU A 35 -4.23 1.93 9.81
CA LEU A 35 -5.06 2.21 8.62
C LEU A 35 -6.55 2.10 8.96
N ASP A 36 -7.29 3.18 8.71
CA ASP A 36 -8.74 3.22 8.82
C ASP A 36 -9.38 2.61 7.57
N LEU A 37 -9.84 1.37 7.68
CA LEU A 37 -10.56 0.64 6.64
C LEU A 37 -11.91 1.26 6.27
N THR A 38 -12.41 2.22 7.04
CA THR A 38 -13.66 2.94 6.72
C THR A 38 -13.43 4.18 5.85
N SER A 39 -12.18 4.57 5.62
CA SER A 39 -11.82 5.77 4.85
C SER A 39 -11.86 5.60 3.33
N PHE A 40 -11.96 4.36 2.84
CA PHE A 40 -12.00 4.03 1.40
C PHE A 40 -12.97 2.86 1.11
N PRO A 41 -13.38 2.66 -0.16
CA PRO A 41 -14.18 1.51 -0.57
C PRO A 41 -13.42 0.19 -0.40
N ASN A 42 -14.04 -0.79 0.26
CA ASN A 42 -13.57 -2.17 0.38
C ASN A 42 -14.71 -3.04 0.96
N SER A 43 -14.44 -4.32 1.18
CA SER A 43 -15.36 -5.34 1.67
C SER A 43 -15.87 -5.12 3.11
N VAL A 44 -15.27 -4.20 3.87
CA VAL A 44 -15.78 -3.77 5.17
C VAL A 44 -16.94 -2.79 5.01
N GLY A 45 -17.06 -2.07 3.89
CA GLY A 45 -18.10 -1.07 3.64
C GLY A 45 -19.52 -1.50 4.06
N PRO A 46 -20.05 -2.62 3.54
CA PRO A 46 -21.38 -3.13 3.92
C PRO A 46 -21.50 -3.61 5.38
N ARG A 47 -20.37 -3.74 6.09
CA ARG A 47 -20.25 -4.31 7.44
C ARG A 47 -19.67 -3.31 8.45
N ARG A 48 -19.62 -2.02 8.13
CA ARG A 48 -19.04 -0.99 9.00
C ARG A 48 -19.79 -0.97 10.34
N LEU A 49 -19.03 -0.94 11.43
CA LEU A 49 -19.56 -0.91 12.79
C LEU A 49 -19.05 0.35 13.52
N PRO A 50 -19.88 1.02 14.34
CA PRO A 50 -19.43 2.17 15.13
C PRO A 50 -18.19 1.83 15.96
N GLY A 51 -17.18 2.71 15.91
CA GLY A 51 -15.93 2.56 16.66
C GLY A 51 -14.93 1.54 16.11
N LYS A 52 -15.25 0.83 15.02
CA LYS A 52 -14.36 -0.15 14.38
C LYS A 52 -13.75 0.42 13.11
N THR A 53 -12.42 0.46 13.05
CA THR A 53 -11.69 1.11 11.95
C THR A 53 -10.50 0.30 11.43
N THR A 54 -9.86 -0.52 12.26
CA THR A 54 -8.61 -1.20 11.91
C THR A 54 -8.83 -2.63 11.39
N PHE A 55 -7.79 -3.23 10.83
CA PHE A 55 -7.79 -4.66 10.47
C PHE A 55 -8.20 -5.57 11.63
N ALA A 56 -7.65 -5.32 12.84
CA ALA A 56 -7.94 -6.10 14.02
C ALA A 56 -9.41 -5.97 14.45
N ASP A 57 -10.01 -4.77 14.36
CA ASP A 57 -11.41 -4.55 14.71
C ASP A 57 -12.37 -5.41 13.87
N TYR A 58 -12.01 -5.64 12.61
CA TYR A 58 -12.75 -6.46 11.65
C TYR A 58 -12.27 -7.93 11.58
N GLY A 59 -11.38 -8.34 12.48
CA GLY A 59 -10.97 -9.74 12.64
C GLY A 59 -9.89 -10.22 11.67
N PHE A 60 -9.19 -9.32 10.98
CA PHE A 60 -8.02 -9.63 10.15
C PHE A 60 -6.78 -9.76 11.04
N VAL A 61 -6.69 -10.87 11.77
CA VAL A 61 -5.70 -11.07 12.85
C VAL A 61 -4.56 -12.04 12.49
N ASP A 62 -4.72 -12.85 11.45
CA ASP A 62 -3.65 -13.74 10.98
C ASP A 62 -2.78 -12.99 9.95
N VAL A 63 -1.70 -12.41 10.45
CA VAL A 63 -0.82 -11.50 9.71
C VAL A 63 0.45 -12.22 9.28
N THR A 64 0.74 -12.17 7.99
CA THR A 64 2.02 -12.58 7.41
C THR A 64 2.66 -11.36 6.75
N LYS A 65 3.76 -10.88 7.32
CA LYS A 65 4.53 -9.76 6.76
C LYS A 65 5.44 -10.24 5.63
N THR A 66 5.68 -9.35 4.67
CA THR A 66 6.64 -9.52 3.59
C THR A 66 7.66 -8.37 3.64
N ALA A 67 8.65 -8.36 2.74
CA ALA A 67 9.61 -7.26 2.66
C ALA A 67 8.91 -5.91 2.44
N ASP A 68 7.86 -5.89 1.62
CA ASP A 68 7.25 -4.68 1.11
C ASP A 68 5.80 -4.50 1.58
N GLY A 69 5.33 -5.24 2.59
CA GLY A 69 3.92 -5.12 3.01
C GLY A 69 3.43 -6.30 3.84
N ALA A 70 2.15 -6.62 3.74
CA ALA A 70 1.57 -7.71 4.53
C ALA A 70 0.34 -8.34 3.86
N ARG A 71 0.10 -9.60 4.22
CA ARG A 71 -1.14 -10.33 3.96
C ARG A 71 -1.82 -10.62 5.30
N LEU A 72 -3.11 -10.33 5.40
CA LEU A 72 -3.92 -10.49 6.59
C LEU A 72 -5.14 -11.36 6.26
N LEU A 73 -5.35 -12.43 7.02
CA LEU A 73 -6.52 -13.30 6.89
C LEU A 73 -7.51 -13.00 8.01
N GLN A 74 -8.79 -12.97 7.65
CA GLN A 74 -9.87 -12.91 8.63
C GLN A 74 -9.90 -14.21 9.46
N THR A 75 -10.35 -14.15 10.71
CA THR A 75 -10.37 -15.30 11.64
C THR A 75 -11.00 -16.56 11.04
N ASP A 76 -12.08 -16.42 10.28
CA ASP A 76 -12.80 -17.51 9.62
C ASP A 76 -12.19 -17.96 8.28
N LYS A 77 -11.06 -17.35 7.88
CA LYS A 77 -10.34 -17.56 6.62
C LYS A 77 -11.17 -17.29 5.35
N GLY A 78 -12.36 -16.71 5.48
CA GLY A 78 -13.24 -16.39 4.35
C GLY A 78 -12.88 -15.10 3.63
N TRP A 79 -11.91 -14.34 4.16
CA TRP A 79 -11.49 -13.08 3.57
C TRP A 79 -10.00 -12.85 3.76
N MET A 80 -9.40 -12.22 2.75
CA MET A 80 -8.00 -11.82 2.75
C MET A 80 -7.87 -10.36 2.32
N MET A 81 -7.12 -9.60 3.11
CA MET A 81 -6.64 -8.29 2.71
C MET A 81 -5.12 -8.34 2.60
N ARG A 82 -4.57 -7.73 1.58
CA ARG A 82 -3.13 -7.64 1.35
C ARG A 82 -2.79 -6.23 0.90
N PHE A 83 -1.59 -5.79 1.25
CA PHE A 83 -1.05 -4.58 0.65
C PHE A 83 0.44 -4.69 0.36
N GLU A 84 0.88 -3.98 -0.67
CA GLU A 84 2.26 -3.63 -0.95
C GLU A 84 2.47 -2.13 -0.74
N VAL A 85 3.59 -1.77 -0.13
CA VAL A 85 4.10 -0.41 0.02
C VAL A 85 4.92 -0.08 -1.21
N LEU A 86 4.35 0.72 -2.11
CA LEU A 86 4.99 1.11 -3.36
C LEU A 86 6.01 2.24 -3.15
N SER A 87 5.67 3.18 -2.27
CA SER A 87 6.56 4.24 -1.84
C SER A 87 6.08 4.87 -0.54
N ALA A 88 6.99 5.42 0.25
CA ALA A 88 6.65 6.19 1.44
C ALA A 88 7.49 7.47 1.52
N ASP A 89 6.87 8.57 1.90
CA ASP A 89 7.52 9.82 2.26
C ASP A 89 7.13 10.22 3.70
N ALA A 90 7.56 11.41 4.15
CA ALA A 90 7.31 11.90 5.50
C ALA A 90 5.82 12.01 5.84
N THR A 91 4.96 12.25 4.86
CA THR A 91 3.54 12.60 5.03
C THR A 91 2.58 11.58 4.44
N SER A 92 3.07 10.76 3.50
CA SER A 92 2.21 9.88 2.72
C SER A 92 2.82 8.50 2.48
N VAL A 93 1.95 7.53 2.21
CA VAL A 93 2.32 6.20 1.72
C VAL A 93 1.44 5.87 0.53
N ARG A 94 2.06 5.35 -0.54
CA ARG A 94 1.34 4.77 -1.68
C ARG A 94 1.29 3.27 -1.49
N LEU A 95 0.08 2.72 -1.49
CA LEU A 95 -0.17 1.29 -1.38
C LEU A 95 -0.80 0.73 -2.64
N CYS A 96 -0.46 -0.50 -3.01
CA CYS A 96 -1.37 -1.36 -3.73
C CYS A 96 -2.12 -2.21 -2.72
N PHE A 97 -3.45 -2.17 -2.74
CA PHE A 97 -4.28 -2.86 -1.77
C PHE A 97 -5.16 -3.88 -2.47
N HIS A 98 -5.16 -5.11 -1.97
CA HIS A 98 -5.96 -6.22 -2.48
C HIS A 98 -6.95 -6.67 -1.41
N ASP A 99 -8.17 -6.95 -1.84
CA ASP A 99 -9.27 -7.34 -0.99
C ASP A 99 -10.05 -8.47 -1.68
N THR A 100 -9.96 -9.67 -1.12
CA THR A 100 -10.40 -10.89 -1.80
C THR A 100 -11.22 -11.75 -0.87
N GLY A 101 -12.42 -12.14 -1.33
CA GLY A 101 -13.21 -13.19 -0.70
C GLY A 101 -12.60 -14.56 -1.00
N LEU A 102 -12.48 -15.40 0.02
CA LEU A 102 -11.92 -16.75 -0.07
C LEU A 102 -12.98 -17.80 0.28
N ALA A 103 -12.81 -19.01 -0.25
CA ALA A 103 -13.57 -20.16 0.22
C ALA A 103 -13.11 -20.50 1.64
N ARG A 104 -14.05 -20.66 2.58
CA ARG A 104 -13.70 -21.08 3.93
C ARG A 104 -13.29 -22.55 3.94
N PRO A 105 -12.57 -23.02 4.96
CA PRO A 105 -12.28 -24.44 5.13
C PRO A 105 -13.57 -25.28 5.07
N GLY A 106 -13.62 -26.22 4.13
CA GLY A 106 -14.79 -27.08 3.89
C GLY A 106 -15.80 -26.55 2.86
N GLU A 107 -15.64 -25.32 2.35
CA GLU A 107 -16.46 -24.79 1.26
C GLU A 107 -15.84 -25.12 -0.11
N THR A 108 -16.69 -25.37 -1.09
CA THR A 108 -16.28 -25.69 -2.48
C THR A 108 -16.29 -24.46 -3.40
N ARG A 109 -16.73 -23.30 -2.90
CA ARG A 109 -16.84 -22.06 -3.68
C ARG A 109 -16.42 -20.87 -2.83
N ALA A 110 -15.67 -19.96 -3.43
CA ALA A 110 -15.33 -18.67 -2.84
C ALA A 110 -16.35 -17.60 -3.28
N PRO A 111 -16.49 -16.48 -2.52
CA PRO A 111 -17.12 -15.28 -3.04
C PRO A 111 -16.41 -14.81 -4.32
N SER A 112 -17.15 -14.22 -5.26
CA SER A 112 -16.57 -13.66 -6.49
C SER A 112 -15.85 -12.32 -6.28
N TYR A 113 -15.92 -11.76 -5.07
CA TYR A 113 -15.33 -10.46 -4.78
C TYR A 113 -13.80 -10.56 -4.79
N ASN A 114 -13.20 -9.80 -5.69
CA ASN A 114 -11.76 -9.60 -5.77
C ASN A 114 -11.52 -8.17 -6.26
N ALA A 115 -10.93 -7.34 -5.42
CA ALA A 115 -10.68 -5.95 -5.74
C ALA A 115 -9.23 -5.57 -5.51
N THR A 116 -8.72 -4.71 -6.39
CA THR A 116 -7.43 -4.03 -6.25
C THR A 116 -7.66 -2.53 -6.21
N SER A 117 -6.98 -1.83 -5.31
CA SER A 117 -7.09 -0.39 -5.13
C SER A 117 -5.71 0.24 -4.98
N ALA A 118 -5.43 1.25 -5.80
CA ALA A 118 -4.30 2.13 -5.62
C ALA A 118 -4.64 3.18 -4.57
N LEU A 119 -4.01 3.10 -3.39
CA LEU A 119 -4.34 3.95 -2.26
C LEU A 119 -3.25 4.98 -1.99
N LEU A 120 -3.65 6.22 -1.78
CA LEU A 120 -2.81 7.25 -1.15
C LEU A 120 -3.23 7.40 0.30
N VAL A 121 -2.34 6.98 1.19
CA VAL A 121 -2.52 7.01 2.65
C VAL A 121 -1.89 8.28 3.20
N SER A 122 -2.68 9.09 3.90
CA SER A 122 -2.23 10.28 4.60
C SER A 122 -1.95 9.94 6.06
N LYS A 123 -0.72 10.22 6.50
CA LYS A 123 -0.29 10.01 7.89
C LYS A 123 -0.84 11.14 8.77
N SER A 124 -1.39 10.80 9.92
CA SER A 124 -1.75 11.75 10.98
C SER A 124 -0.82 11.55 12.16
N SER A 125 -0.39 12.65 12.81
CA SER A 125 0.40 12.60 14.05
C SER A 125 -0.44 12.26 15.29
N HIS A 126 -1.77 12.19 15.17
CA HIS A 126 -2.69 12.12 16.32
C HIS A 126 -3.77 11.02 16.21
N GLY A 127 -3.69 10.10 15.25
CA GLY A 127 -4.73 9.07 15.11
C GLY A 127 -4.55 8.15 13.91
N ASN A 128 -5.66 7.53 13.49
CA ASN A 128 -5.68 6.60 12.37
C ASN A 128 -5.21 7.24 11.06
N TRP A 129 -4.54 6.44 10.25
CA TRP A 129 -4.12 6.80 8.90
C TRP A 129 -5.31 6.61 7.97
N THR A 130 -5.63 7.63 7.19
CA THR A 130 -6.75 7.58 6.25
C THR A 130 -6.22 7.36 4.84
N ALA A 131 -6.96 6.58 4.06
CA ALA A 131 -6.65 6.33 2.67
C ALA A 131 -7.71 6.93 1.77
N ARG A 132 -7.29 7.38 0.59
CA ARG A 132 -8.17 7.61 -0.54
C ARG A 132 -7.71 6.78 -1.71
N GLN A 133 -8.66 6.23 -2.46
CA GLN A 133 -8.35 5.60 -3.73
C GLN A 133 -7.96 6.67 -4.76
N VAL A 134 -6.90 6.40 -5.52
CA VAL A 134 -6.48 7.24 -6.64
C VAL A 134 -7.13 6.69 -7.90
N SER A 135 -8.10 7.41 -8.47
CA SER A 135 -8.93 6.91 -9.58
C SER A 135 -8.12 6.45 -10.81
N ALA A 136 -7.05 7.17 -11.15
CA ALA A 136 -6.16 6.81 -12.27
C ALA A 136 -5.25 5.60 -11.98
N GLY A 137 -5.20 5.15 -10.73
CA GLY A 137 -4.22 4.20 -10.25
C GLY A 137 -2.81 4.76 -10.16
N PHE A 138 -1.86 3.87 -9.97
CA PHE A 138 -0.43 4.09 -10.06
C PHE A 138 0.15 3.39 -11.30
N ALA A 139 1.44 3.57 -11.58
CA ALA A 139 2.09 2.88 -12.71
C ALA A 139 2.15 1.35 -12.50
N ASP A 140 2.34 0.96 -11.25
CA ASP A 140 2.58 -0.38 -10.72
C ASP A 140 1.38 -0.98 -9.97
N CYS A 141 0.27 -0.24 -9.88
CA CYS A 141 -0.96 -0.71 -9.26
C CYS A 141 -2.18 -0.10 -9.95
N LYS A 142 -3.03 -0.93 -10.55
CA LYS A 142 -4.26 -0.49 -11.22
C LYS A 142 -5.47 -0.89 -10.39
N ASN A 143 -6.47 0.00 -10.36
CA ASN A 143 -7.75 -0.32 -9.74
C ASN A 143 -8.42 -1.43 -10.55
N ASP A 144 -8.99 -2.40 -9.85
CA ASP A 144 -9.79 -3.48 -10.43
C ASP A 144 -10.94 -3.79 -9.46
N PRO A 145 -12.21 -3.66 -9.85
CA PRO A 145 -12.67 -3.11 -11.12
C PRO A 145 -12.22 -1.65 -11.31
N VAL A 146 -12.12 -1.23 -12.58
CA VAL A 146 -11.63 0.11 -12.95
C VAL A 146 -12.60 1.23 -12.50
N ASP A 147 -13.87 0.87 -12.28
CA ASP A 147 -14.94 1.74 -11.79
C ASP A 147 -15.48 1.18 -10.45
N ALA A 148 -15.04 1.76 -9.32
CA ALA A 148 -15.50 1.40 -7.97
C ALA A 148 -16.01 2.63 -7.21
#